data_AF-A0AAD5C8H7-F1
#
_entry.id   AF-A0AAD5C8H7-F1
#
_cell.length_a   1.000
_cell.length_b   1.000
_cell.length_c   1.000
_cell.angle_alpha   90.00
_cell.angle_beta   90.00
_cell.angle_gamma   90.00
#
_symmetry.space_group_name_H-M   'P 1'
#
loop_
_entity.id
_entity.type
_entity.pdbx_description
1 polymer ?
#
loop_
_entity_poly.entity_id
_entity_poly.type
_entity_poly.pdbx_seq_one_letter_code
_entity_poly.pdbx_strand_id
1 'polypeptide(L)'
;MELQSKADAFEYADQVLERWYPTLEEGNNKGIVVLVTSQKEGAVTGGPAFIQAVGDTVLDGVVSQNLPVLAVDEKYNEALFSSAKRLAAAIDGLPDPGGPQPKDTKRESNFKTKEETAEKRDQFTVVVGGLLVIAFVVPMAQYYAYVSRK
;
A
#
# COMPACT_ATOMS: atom_id res chain seq x y z
N MET A 1 18.22 29.98 2.70
CA MET A 1 18.81 28.75 2.14
C MET A 1 18.15 27.60 2.88
N GLU A 2 17.01 27.14 2.36
CA GLU A 2 16.31 25.97 2.90
C GLU A 2 17.24 24.77 2.72
N LEU A 3 17.80 24.28 3.82
CA LEU A 3 18.45 22.99 3.87
C LEU A 3 17.35 21.91 3.96
N GLN A 4 16.49 21.85 2.93
CA GLN A 4 15.93 20.57 2.54
C GLN A 4 17.04 19.82 1.78
N SER A 5 18.16 19.51 2.47
CA SER A 5 19.01 18.44 1.99
C SER A 5 18.15 17.21 2.14
N LYS A 6 17.65 16.71 1.00
CA LYS A 6 16.98 15.44 0.87
C LYS A 6 17.83 14.42 1.62
N ALA A 7 17.47 14.13 2.88
CA ALA A 7 18.24 13.25 3.72
C ALA A 7 18.05 11.87 3.12
N ASP A 8 19.07 11.41 2.41
CA ASP A 8 19.17 10.01 2.06
C ASP A 8 19.12 9.23 3.37
N ALA A 9 18.17 8.29 3.48
CA ALA A 9 17.93 7.58 4.72
C ALA A 9 19.19 6.85 5.20
N PHE A 10 20.06 6.42 4.28
CA PHE A 10 21.35 5.79 4.60
C PHE A 10 22.35 6.79 5.16
N GLU A 11 22.52 7.94 4.50
CA GLU A 11 23.45 8.97 5.00
C GLU A 11 23.06 9.42 6.41
N TYR A 12 21.75 9.59 6.68
CA TYR A 12 21.29 9.92 8.01
C TYR A 12 21.54 8.79 9.01
N ALA A 13 21.28 7.53 8.62
CA ALA A 13 21.53 6.38 9.48
C ALA A 13 23.02 6.26 9.84
N ASP A 14 23.91 6.50 8.88
CA ASP A 14 25.37 6.48 9.07
C ASP A 14 25.81 7.58 10.03
N GLN A 15 25.33 8.81 9.85
CA GLN A 15 25.60 9.91 10.76
C GLN A 15 25.13 9.62 12.19
N VAL A 16 23.98 8.95 12.35
CA VAL A 16 23.50 8.53 13.68
C VAL A 16 24.41 7.45 14.27
N LEU A 17 24.85 6.49 13.46
CA LEU A 17 25.74 5.41 13.90
C LEU A 17 27.08 5.96 14.38
N GLU A 18 27.72 6.83 13.59
CA GLU A 18 28.98 7.49 13.95
C GLU A 18 28.84 8.38 15.18
N ARG A 19 27.69 9.04 15.34
CA ARG A 19 27.44 9.92 16.50
C ARG A 19 27.19 9.14 17.78
N TRP A 20 26.53 7.99 17.71
CA TRP A 20 26.22 7.16 18.88
C TRP A 20 27.36 6.20 19.23
N TYR A 21 28.12 5.76 18.23
CA TYR A 21 29.26 4.85 18.37
C TYR A 21 30.46 5.37 17.56
N PRO A 22 31.21 6.35 18.10
CA PRO A 22 32.28 7.02 17.37
C PRO A 22 33.49 6.13 17.07
N THR A 23 33.60 5.00 17.76
CA THR A 23 34.70 4.05 17.60
C THR A 23 34.22 2.75 16.99
N LEU A 24 35.08 2.13 16.18
CA LEU A 24 34.78 0.84 15.57
C LEU A 24 34.51 -0.22 16.63
N GLU A 25 35.24 -0.23 17.74
CA GLU A 25 35.07 -1.22 18.81
C GLU A 25 33.66 -1.17 19.43
N GLU A 26 33.11 0.02 19.62
CA GLU A 26 31.77 0.22 20.18
C GLU A 26 30.67 -0.05 19.15
N GLY A 27 30.91 0.32 17.89
CA GLY A 27 29.94 0.24 16.80
C GLY A 27 29.93 -1.09 16.04
N ASN A 28 30.96 -1.93 16.17
CA ASN A 28 31.17 -3.10 15.30
C ASN A 28 29.96 -4.04 15.26
N ASN A 29 29.32 -4.26 16.41
CA ASN A 29 28.16 -5.15 16.56
C ASN A 29 26.84 -4.37 16.75
N LYS A 30 26.80 -3.10 16.36
CA LYS A 30 25.62 -2.25 16.45
C LYS A 30 25.03 -2.03 15.07
N GLY A 31 23.71 -2.02 15.00
CA GLY A 31 22.95 -1.70 13.81
C GLY A 31 21.92 -0.63 14.12
N ILE A 32 21.66 0.22 13.14
CA ILE A 32 20.67 1.29 13.19
C ILE A 32 19.68 1.09 12.05
N VAL A 33 18.39 1.19 12.39
CA VAL A 33 17.28 1.19 11.44
C VAL A 33 16.63 2.56 11.50
N VAL A 34 16.52 3.21 10.35
CA VAL A 34 15.85 4.51 10.20
C VAL A 34 14.67 4.35 9.25
N LEU A 35 13.55 5.00 9.58
CA LEU A 35 12.41 5.15 8.70
C LEU A 35 12.06 6.63 8.57
N VAL A 36 12.18 7.17 7.36
CA VAL A 36 11.80 8.55 7.03
C VAL A 36 10.35 8.56 6.58
N THR A 37 9.44 8.85 7.51
CA THR A 37 7.98 8.75 7.27
C THR A 37 7.47 9.65 6.15
N SER A 38 8.08 10.82 5.95
CA SER A 38 7.72 11.75 4.88
C SER A 38 8.03 11.21 3.48
N GLN A 39 9.10 10.44 3.34
CA GLN A 39 9.53 9.82 2.07
C GLN A 39 9.05 8.37 1.94
N LYS A 40 8.61 7.75 3.04
CA LYS A 40 8.28 6.31 3.13
C LYS A 40 9.45 5.41 2.74
N GLU A 41 10.66 5.92 2.95
CA GLU A 41 11.93 5.26 2.71
C GLU A 41 12.58 4.92 4.04
N GLY A 42 13.27 3.79 4.10
CA GLY A 42 13.99 3.39 5.28
C GLY A 42 15.37 2.85 4.92
N ALA A 43 16.27 2.89 5.89
CA ALA A 43 17.64 2.43 5.75
C ALA A 43 18.04 1.60 6.96
N VAL A 44 18.97 0.68 6.71
CA VAL A 44 19.63 -0.10 7.75
C VAL A 44 21.13 0.04 7.54
N THR A 45 21.84 0.47 8.58
CA THR A 45 23.31 0.54 8.60
C THR A 45 23.82 -0.09 9.89
N GLY A 46 25.11 -0.39 9.95
CA GLY A 46 25.74 -0.93 11.15
C GLY A 46 27.21 -1.22 10.98
N GLY A 47 27.86 -1.60 12.07
CA GLY A 47 29.25 -2.00 12.05
C GLY A 47 29.49 -3.29 11.23
N PRO A 48 30.75 -3.57 10.85
CA PRO A 48 31.09 -4.71 10.00
C PRO A 48 30.59 -6.05 10.54
N ALA A 49 30.71 -6.31 11.85
CA ALA A 49 30.23 -7.56 12.44
C ALA A 49 28.69 -7.64 12.44
N PHE A 50 27.97 -6.53 12.59
CA PHE A 50 26.51 -6.50 12.46
C PHE A 50 26.07 -6.85 11.02
N ILE A 51 26.66 -6.18 10.02
CA ILE A 51 26.34 -6.42 8.61
C ILE A 51 26.63 -7.87 8.22
N GLN A 52 27.77 -8.40 8.66
CA GLN A 52 28.15 -9.79 8.43
C GLN A 52 27.20 -10.79 9.13
N ALA A 53 26.75 -10.49 10.35
CA ALA A 53 25.86 -11.37 11.10
C ALA A 53 24.44 -11.42 10.50
N VAL A 54 23.93 -10.28 10.03
CA VAL A 54 22.60 -10.21 9.40
C VAL A 54 22.62 -10.77 7.98
N GLY A 55 23.65 -10.43 7.20
CA GLY A 55 23.78 -10.82 5.79
C GLY A 55 23.00 -9.94 4.82
N ASP A 56 23.56 -9.78 3.62
CA ASP A 56 23.07 -8.85 2.59
C ASP A 56 21.63 -9.14 2.15
N THR A 57 21.22 -10.41 2.09
CA THR A 57 19.87 -10.80 1.67
C THR A 57 18.79 -10.29 2.64
N VAL A 58 19.07 -10.35 3.95
CA VAL A 58 18.10 -9.89 4.97
C VAL A 58 18.09 -8.37 5.04
N LEU A 59 19.26 -7.73 4.96
CA LEU A 59 19.37 -6.27 4.89
C LEU A 59 18.60 -5.70 3.70
N ASP A 60 18.84 -6.25 2.51
CA ASP A 60 18.11 -5.87 1.28
C ASP A 60 16.61 -6.14 1.41
N GLY A 61 16.22 -7.29 1.97
CA GLY A 61 14.81 -7.61 2.23
C GLY A 61 14.12 -6.63 3.18
N VAL A 62 14.81 -6.16 4.22
CA VAL A 62 14.27 -5.17 5.16
C VAL A 62 14.07 -3.82 4.48
N VAL A 63 15.07 -3.35 3.72
CA VAL A 63 15.05 -2.05 3.04
C VAL A 63 14.10 -2.04 1.84
N SER A 64 13.98 -3.14 1.10
CA SER A 64 13.17 -3.21 -0.12
C SER A 64 11.72 -3.67 0.13
N GLN A 65 11.45 -4.41 1.21
CA GLN A 65 10.13 -4.99 1.50
C GLN A 65 9.56 -4.41 2.80
N ASN A 66 10.15 -4.73 3.95
CA ASN A 66 9.54 -4.42 5.25
C ASN A 66 9.27 -2.93 5.45
N LEU A 67 10.31 -2.09 5.29
CA LEU A 67 10.21 -0.65 5.53
C LEU A 67 9.26 0.04 4.53
N PRO A 68 9.47 -0.05 3.20
CA PRO A 68 8.66 0.70 2.24
C PRO A 68 7.23 0.16 2.11
N VAL A 69 7.01 -1.16 2.10
CA VAL A 69 5.66 -1.73 1.93
C VAL A 69 4.74 -1.33 3.08
N LEU A 70 5.24 -1.38 4.33
CA LEU A 70 4.44 -1.00 5.50
C LEU A 70 4.35 0.51 5.67
N ALA A 71 5.35 1.28 5.23
CA ALA A 71 5.27 2.74 5.22
C ALA A 71 4.26 3.27 4.18
N VAL A 72 4.09 2.59 3.05
CA VAL A 72 3.01 2.89 2.08
C VAL A 72 1.64 2.82 2.74
N ASP A 73 1.41 1.77 3.54
CA ASP A 73 0.20 1.54 4.33
C ASP A 73 0.12 2.38 5.63
N GLU A 74 1.06 3.32 5.85
CA GLU A 74 1.17 4.17 7.05
C GLU A 74 1.33 3.38 8.38
N LYS A 75 1.74 2.12 8.28
CA LYS A 75 1.97 1.20 9.40
C LYS A 75 3.40 1.32 9.93
N TYR A 76 3.82 2.52 10.31
CA TYR A 76 5.22 2.80 10.70
C TYR A 76 5.73 1.95 11.88
N ASN A 77 4.89 1.72 12.89
CA ASN A 77 5.24 0.86 14.03
C ASN A 77 5.47 -0.59 13.60
N GLU A 78 4.64 -1.09 12.68
CA GLU A 78 4.77 -2.45 12.13
C GLU A 78 6.00 -2.55 11.22
N ALA A 79 6.30 -1.50 10.46
CA ALA A 79 7.49 -1.40 9.63
C ALA A 79 8.76 -1.60 10.46
N LEU A 80 8.90 -0.83 11.54
CA LEU A 80 10.05 -0.93 12.44
C LEU A 80 10.07 -2.26 13.20
N PHE A 81 8.94 -2.70 13.74
CA PHE A 81 8.85 -3.94 14.52
C PHE A 81 9.17 -5.18 13.68
N SER A 82 8.58 -5.29 12.49
CA SER A 82 8.82 -6.42 11.60
C SER A 82 10.26 -6.44 11.08
N SER A 83 10.83 -5.26 10.78
CA SER A 83 12.24 -5.11 10.40
C SER A 83 13.16 -5.56 11.53
N ALA A 84 12.95 -5.07 12.76
CA ALA A 84 13.73 -5.48 13.92
C ALA A 84 13.62 -6.98 14.18
N LYS A 85 12.43 -7.57 14.07
CA LYS A 85 12.22 -9.01 14.21
C LYS A 85 12.98 -9.81 13.16
N ARG A 86 12.98 -9.34 11.91
CA ARG A 86 13.68 -9.99 10.79
C ARG A 86 15.21 -9.91 10.96
N LEU A 87 15.72 -8.74 11.36
CA LEU A 87 17.13 -8.55 11.69
C LEU A 87 17.58 -9.41 12.87
N ALA A 88 16.78 -9.48 13.94
CA ALA A 88 17.06 -10.31 15.11
C ALA A 88 17.11 -11.81 14.73
N ALA A 89 16.15 -12.29 13.94
CA ALA A 89 16.16 -13.67 13.46
C ALA A 89 17.43 -14.01 12.67
N ALA A 90 17.93 -13.09 11.84
CA ALA A 90 19.16 -13.28 11.09
C ALA A 90 20.39 -13.37 12.01
N ILE A 91 20.49 -12.48 13.01
CA ILE A 91 21.56 -12.50 14.01
C ILE A 91 21.53 -13.79 14.82
N ASP A 92 20.34 -14.30 15.15
CA ASP A 92 20.14 -15.55 15.89
C ASP A 92 20.35 -16.81 15.02
N GLY A 93 20.63 -16.66 13.72
CA GLY A 93 20.78 -17.77 12.77
C GLY A 93 19.47 -18.54 12.52
N LEU A 94 18.33 -17.92 12.80
CA LEU A 94 17.01 -18.47 12.56
C LEU A 94 16.61 -18.27 11.08
N PRO A 95 15.66 -19.08 10.56
CA PRO A 95 15.14 -18.87 9.23
C PRO A 95 14.51 -17.47 9.09
N ASP A 96 14.76 -16.83 7.95
CA ASP A 96 14.22 -15.51 7.64
C ASP A 96 12.68 -15.55 7.64
N PRO A 97 11.99 -14.79 8.52
CA PRO A 97 10.53 -14.73 8.54
C PRO A 97 9.94 -14.09 7.28
N GLY A 98 10.75 -13.45 6.45
CA GLY A 98 10.34 -12.81 5.22
C GLY A 98 9.70 -11.44 5.44
N GLY A 99 9.47 -10.73 4.32
CA GLY A 99 8.86 -9.42 4.31
C GLY A 99 7.36 -9.46 4.00
N PRO A 100 6.63 -8.41 4.36
CA PRO A 100 5.26 -8.21 3.88
C PRO A 100 5.28 -8.12 2.35
N GLN A 101 4.38 -8.85 1.71
CA GLN A 101 4.22 -8.75 0.26
C GLN A 101 3.59 -7.40 -0.08
N PRO A 102 4.05 -6.71 -1.14
CA PRO A 102 3.33 -5.58 -1.68
C PRO A 102 1.90 -6.03 -1.95
N LYS A 103 0.91 -5.32 -1.42
CA LYS A 103 -0.45 -5.55 -1.87
C LYS A 103 -0.47 -5.20 -3.35
N ASP A 104 -0.76 -6.20 -4.18
CA ASP A 104 -1.29 -5.93 -5.51
C ASP A 104 -2.57 -5.14 -5.28
N THR A 105 -2.41 -3.82 -5.24
CA THR A 105 -3.54 -2.93 -5.43
C THR A 105 -3.85 -3.09 -6.91
N LYS A 106 -4.51 -4.21 -7.26
CA LYS A 106 -5.52 -4.18 -8.31
C LYS A 106 -6.31 -2.96 -7.94
N ARG A 107 -6.03 -1.87 -8.65
CA ARG A 107 -6.83 -0.67 -8.66
C ARG A 107 -8.22 -1.24 -8.83
N GLU A 108 -8.99 -1.30 -7.74
CA GLU A 108 -10.37 -1.74 -7.82
C GLU A 108 -11.00 -0.67 -8.69
N SER A 109 -11.05 -1.01 -9.96
CA SER A 109 -11.74 -0.26 -10.95
C SER A 109 -13.15 -0.17 -10.38
N ASN A 110 -13.61 1.03 -10.05
CA ASN A 110 -15.04 1.27 -9.82
C ASN A 110 -15.90 0.90 -11.05
N PHE A 111 -15.31 0.32 -12.10
CA PHE A 111 -16.01 -0.36 -13.15
C PHE A 111 -16.41 -1.75 -12.67
N LYS A 112 -17.69 -1.84 -12.29
CA LYS A 112 -18.47 -3.08 -12.33
C LYS A 112 -17.99 -3.95 -13.49
N THR A 113 -17.72 -5.22 -13.20
CA THR A 113 -17.49 -6.24 -14.22
C THR A 113 -18.61 -6.18 -15.27
N LYS A 114 -18.29 -6.52 -16.52
CA LYS A 114 -19.22 -6.45 -17.66
C LYS A 114 -20.56 -7.16 -17.36
N GLU A 115 -20.53 -8.16 -16.48
CA GLU A 115 -21.67 -8.93 -16.00
C GLU A 115 -22.66 -8.09 -15.17
N GLU A 116 -22.22 -7.28 -14.22
CA GLU A 116 -23.10 -6.40 -13.43
C GLU A 116 -23.70 -5.23 -14.24
N THR A 117 -23.07 -4.87 -15.36
CA THR A 117 -23.56 -3.81 -16.26
C THR A 117 -24.66 -4.31 -17.20
N ALA A 118 -24.64 -5.61 -17.54
CA ALA A 118 -25.68 -6.23 -18.36
C ALA A 118 -27.00 -6.36 -17.57
N GLU A 119 -26.95 -6.81 -16.31
CA GLU A 119 -28.15 -7.04 -15.49
C GLU A 119 -28.93 -5.74 -15.23
N LYS A 120 -28.23 -4.61 -15.04
CA LYS A 120 -28.89 -3.30 -14.85
C LYS A 120 -29.51 -2.77 -16.14
N ARG A 121 -28.90 -3.01 -17.31
CA ARG A 121 -29.46 -2.57 -18.60
C ARG A 121 -30.81 -3.23 -18.89
N ASP A 122 -30.96 -4.51 -18.58
CA ASP A 122 -32.23 -5.21 -18.79
C ASP A 122 -33.34 -4.63 -17.91
N GLN A 123 -33.05 -4.35 -16.64
CA GLN A 123 -34.03 -3.75 -15.74
C GLN A 123 -34.42 -2.32 -16.18
N PHE A 124 -33.47 -1.49 -16.62
CA PHE A 124 -33.78 -0.16 -17.15
C PHE A 124 -34.59 -0.23 -18.44
N THR A 125 -34.31 -1.17 -19.33
CA THR A 125 -35.03 -1.32 -20.60
C THR A 125 -36.49 -1.72 -20.36
N VAL A 126 -36.75 -2.64 -19.43
CA VAL A 126 -38.12 -3.08 -19.11
C VAL A 126 -38.93 -1.96 -18.46
N VAL A 127 -38.34 -1.22 -17.50
CA VAL A 127 -39.05 -0.13 -16.81
C VAL A 127 -39.36 1.02 -17.77
N VAL A 128 -38.37 1.45 -18.57
CA VAL A 128 -38.57 2.53 -19.55
C VAL A 128 -39.56 2.12 -20.64
N GLY A 129 -39.47 0.89 -21.13
CA GLY A 129 -40.42 0.34 -22.11
C GLY A 129 -41.86 0.34 -21.58
N GLY A 130 -42.07 -0.11 -20.34
CA GLY A 130 -43.40 -0.11 -19.71
C GLY A 130 -43.99 1.30 -19.57
N LEU A 131 -43.19 2.27 -19.11
CA LEU A 131 -43.62 3.67 -18.98
C LEU A 131 -43.99 4.28 -20.34
N LEU A 132 -43.23 4.01 -21.39
CA LEU A 132 -43.54 4.51 -22.75
C LEU A 132 -44.85 3.95 -23.29
N VAL A 133 -45.12 2.64 -23.10
CA VAL A 133 -46.39 2.04 -23.54
C VAL A 133 -47.58 2.68 -22.82
N ILE A 134 -47.50 2.85 -21.50
CA ILE A 134 -48.56 3.50 -20.72
C ILE A 134 -48.77 4.95 -21.20
N ALA A 135 -47.68 5.68 -21.44
CA ALA A 135 -47.72 7.06 -21.90
C ALA A 135 -48.43 7.24 -23.25
N PHE A 136 -48.44 6.22 -24.13
CA PHE A 136 -49.19 6.27 -25.39
C PHE A 136 -50.60 5.67 -25.29
N VAL A 137 -50.76 4.57 -24.55
CA VAL A 137 -52.03 3.85 -24.46
C VAL A 137 -53.06 4.64 -23.63
N VAL A 138 -52.65 5.25 -22.52
CA VAL A 138 -53.59 5.99 -21.64
C VAL A 138 -54.23 7.18 -22.36
N PRO A 139 -53.49 8.08 -23.04
CA PRO A 139 -54.09 9.17 -23.80
C PRO A 139 -55.02 8.69 -24.91
N MET A 140 -54.67 7.60 -25.61
CA MET A 140 -55.50 7.07 -26.70
C MET A 140 -56.77 6.38 -26.18
N ALA A 141 -56.70 5.69 -25.05
CA ALA A 141 -57.87 5.12 -24.38
C ALA A 141 -58.80 6.21 -23.84
N GLN A 142 -58.24 7.27 -23.24
CA GLN A 142 -59.01 8.44 -22.81
C GLN A 142 -59.68 9.15 -24.00
N TYR A 143 -58.95 9.32 -25.11
CA TYR A 143 -59.49 9.88 -26.35
C TYR A 143 -60.63 9.02 -26.91
N TYR A 144 -60.46 7.71 -27.02
CA TYR A 144 -61.50 6.81 -27.53
C TYR A 144 -62.74 6.77 -26.63
N ALA A 145 -62.57 6.74 -25.30
CA ALA A 145 -63.68 6.84 -24.35
C ALA A 145 -64.40 8.19 -24.41
N TYR A 146 -63.69 9.28 -24.69
CA TYR A 146 -64.30 10.60 -24.91
C TYR A 146 -65.09 10.65 -26.22
N VAL A 147 -64.53 10.13 -27.31
CA VAL A 147 -65.16 10.13 -28.64
C VAL A 147 -66.36 9.16 -28.71
N SER A 148 -66.29 8.01 -28.06
CA SER A 148 -67.40 7.02 -28.01
C SER A 148 -68.56 7.42 -27.09
N ARG A 149 -68.40 8.46 -26.26
CA ARG A 149 -69.48 9.07 -25.47
C ARG A 149 -70.19 10.21 -26.20
N LYS A 150 -69.95 10.35 -27.51
CA LYS A 150 -70.63 11.28 -28.41
C LYS A 150 -71.48 10.49 -29.39
#